data_AF-A0A0R1MIH5-F1
#
_entry.id   AF-A0A0R1MIH5-F1
#
_cell.length_a   1.000
_cell.length_b   1.000
_cell.length_c   1.000
_cell.angle_alpha   90.00
_cell.angle_beta   90.00
_cell.angle_gamma   90.00
#
_symmetry.space_group_name_H-M   'P 1'
#
loop_
_entity.id
_entity.type
_entity.pdbx_description
1 polymer ?
#
loop_
_entity_poly.entity_id
_entity_poly.type
_entity_poly.pdbx_seq_one_letter_code
_entity_poly.pdbx_strand_id
1 'polypeptide(L)'
;MSTLEIIALFSLILLMGYNIRLGLMVKKLRDKLSKGKEIELTESTNKEIIDAIKTRKKWTILSQCLFWISIVMMLYGSMGLLIYFLDLYTIAVIYINLVNRKVFTELIKL
;
A
#
# COMPACT_ATOMS: atom_id res chain seq x y z
N MET A 1 -2.00 -10.31 27.58
CA MET A 1 -1.39 -10.41 26.24
C MET A 1 -0.32 -11.48 26.26
N SER A 2 -0.37 -12.41 25.32
CA SER A 2 0.68 -13.41 25.12
C SER A 2 1.92 -12.78 24.46
N THR A 3 3.07 -13.44 24.58
CA THR A 3 4.31 -13.02 23.90
C THR A 3 4.12 -12.88 22.39
N LEU A 4 3.30 -13.75 21.77
CA LEU A 4 2.99 -13.69 20.34
C LEU A 4 2.19 -12.43 19.97
N GLU A 5 1.23 -12.03 20.81
CA GLU A 5 0.46 -10.80 20.59
C GLU A 5 1.34 -9.55 20.70
N ILE A 6 2.33 -9.55 21.59
CA ILE A 6 3.29 -8.45 21.73
C ILE A 6 4.17 -8.35 20.47
N ILE A 7 4.67 -9.48 19.98
CA ILE A 7 5.47 -9.54 18.74
C ILE A 7 4.64 -9.04 17.55
N ALA A 8 3.41 -9.51 17.42
CA ALA A 8 2.49 -9.10 16.36
C ALA A 8 2.15 -7.59 16.44
N LEU A 9 1.96 -7.06 17.64
CA LEU A 9 1.71 -5.63 17.81
C LEU A 9 2.95 -4.81 17.41
N PHE A 10 4.14 -5.29 17.73
CA PHE A 10 5.39 -4.65 17.32
C PHE A 10 5.59 -4.69 15.80
N SER A 11 5.28 -5.81 15.12
CA SER A 11 5.30 -5.86 13.65
C SER A 11 4.34 -4.86 13.04
N LEU A 12 3.13 -4.73 13.59
CA LEU A 12 2.14 -3.77 13.11
C LEU A 12 2.65 -2.33 13.18
N ILE A 13 3.27 -1.95 14.31
CA ILE A 13 3.85 -0.61 14.49
C ILE A 13 4.94 -0.35 13.45
N LEU A 14 5.84 -1.31 13.22
CA LEU A 14 6.90 -1.19 12.23
C LEU A 14 6.35 -1.07 10.81
N LEU A 15 5.37 -1.91 10.45
CA LEU A 15 4.72 -1.90 9.15
C LEU A 15 3.98 -0.58 8.91
N MET A 16 3.24 -0.07 9.90
CA MET A 16 2.57 1.23 9.82
C MET A 16 3.58 2.36 9.61
N GLY A 17 4.66 2.39 10.40
CA GLY A 17 5.72 3.40 10.27
C GLY A 17 6.35 3.40 8.88
N TYR A 18 6.67 2.21 8.36
CA TYR A 18 7.18 2.06 6.99
C TYR A 18 6.16 2.52 5.94
N ASN A 19 4.88 2.14 6.09
CA ASN A 19 3.82 2.50 5.17
C ASN A 19 3.58 4.01 5.10
N ILE A 20 3.61 4.70 6.26
CA ILE A 20 3.49 6.16 6.33
C ILE A 20 4.64 6.82 5.56
N ARG A 21 5.88 6.39 5.83
CA ARG A 21 7.07 6.92 5.13
C ARG A 21 6.96 6.72 3.62
N LEU A 22 6.51 5.54 3.18
CA LEU A 22 6.34 5.22 1.77
C LEU A 22 5.21 6.05 1.13
N GLY A 23 4.07 6.20 1.82
CA GLY A 23 2.95 7.03 1.36
C GLY A 23 3.35 8.51 1.19
N LEU A 24 4.17 9.05 2.10
CA LEU A 24 4.72 10.41 1.96
C LEU A 24 5.64 10.53 0.74
N MET A 25 6.46 9.52 0.46
CA MET A 25 7.32 9.51 -0.73
C MET A 25 6.50 9.46 -2.02
N VAL A 26 5.47 8.59 -2.08
CA VAL A 26 4.53 8.49 -3.21
C VAL A 26 3.81 9.82 -3.44
N LYS A 27 3.34 10.47 -2.37
CA LYS A 27 2.70 11.79 -2.45
C LYS A 27 3.65 12.84 -3.05
N LYS A 28 4.90 12.90 -2.57
CA LYS A 28 5.91 13.81 -3.15
C LYS A 28 6.17 13.55 -4.63
N LEU A 29 6.21 12.29 -5.07
CA LEU A 29 6.37 11.94 -6.48
C LEU A 29 5.16 12.37 -7.31
N ARG A 30 3.94 12.11 -6.82
CA ARG A 30 2.70 12.59 -7.46
C ARG A 30 2.67 14.11 -7.58
N ASP A 31 3.06 14.83 -6.54
CA ASP A 31 3.08 16.30 -6.54
C ASP A 31 4.10 16.85 -7.55
N LYS A 32 5.26 16.18 -7.71
CA LYS A 32 6.24 16.52 -8.75
C LYS A 32 5.68 16.31 -10.15
N LEU A 33 5.04 15.15 -10.38
CA LEU A 33 4.36 14.82 -11.63
C LEU A 33 3.29 15.85 -11.99
N SER A 34 2.44 16.21 -11.03
CA SER A 34 1.36 17.19 -11.24
C SER A 34 1.86 18.61 -11.52
N LYS A 35 3.12 18.91 -11.19
CA LYS A 35 3.78 20.20 -11.46
C LYS A 35 4.72 20.16 -12.68
N GLY A 36 5.00 18.96 -13.20
CA GLY A 36 5.83 18.73 -14.39
C GLY A 36 5.01 18.82 -15.67
N LYS A 37 5.70 19.05 -16.79
CA LYS A 37 5.13 19.14 -18.15
C LYS A 37 4.36 17.88 -18.56
N GLU A 38 3.51 18.03 -19.59
CA GLU A 38 2.86 16.93 -20.30
C GLU A 38 3.86 15.81 -20.60
N ILE A 39 3.59 14.63 -20.06
CA ILE A 39 4.43 13.44 -20.24
C ILE A 39 3.95 12.75 -21.51
N GLU A 40 4.76 12.80 -22.57
CA GLU A 40 4.52 11.98 -23.76
C GLU A 40 4.89 10.53 -23.45
N LEU A 41 3.86 9.70 -23.29
CA LEU A 41 4.02 8.28 -22.98
C LEU A 41 4.43 7.50 -24.24
N THR A 42 5.62 6.91 -24.21
CA THR A 42 5.96 5.89 -25.21
C THR A 42 5.06 4.64 -25.06
N GLU A 43 4.87 3.90 -26.15
CA GLU A 43 3.97 2.73 -26.18
C GLU A 43 4.34 1.65 -25.15
N SER A 44 5.65 1.48 -24.89
CA SER A 44 6.17 0.58 -23.85
C SER A 44 5.83 1.05 -22.44
N THR A 45 5.99 2.34 -22.14
CA THR A 45 5.60 2.93 -20.85
C THR A 45 4.10 2.80 -20.62
N ASN A 46 3.30 2.96 -21.67
CA ASN A 46 1.85 2.86 -21.59
C ASN A 46 1.40 1.45 -21.15
N LYS A 47 2.04 0.41 -21.68
CA LYS A 47 1.78 -0.98 -21.29
C LYS A 47 2.16 -1.25 -19.82
N GLU A 48 3.31 -0.78 -19.37
CA GLU A 48 3.74 -0.94 -17.96
C GLU A 48 2.80 -0.24 -16.98
N ILE A 49 2.31 0.96 -17.33
CA ILE A 49 1.34 1.70 -16.51
C ILE A 49 0.01 0.93 -16.43
N ILE A 50 -0.48 0.40 -17.54
CA ILE A 50 -1.74 -0.38 -17.57
C ILE A 50 -1.63 -1.62 -16.66
N ASP A 51 -0.52 -2.35 -16.75
CA ASP A 51 -0.27 -3.53 -15.91
C ASP A 51 -0.16 -3.15 -14.42
N ALA A 52 0.47 -2.01 -14.13
CA ALA A 52 0.54 -1.47 -12.78
C ALA A 52 -0.84 -1.08 -12.23
N ILE A 53 -1.72 -0.47 -13.05
CA ILE A 53 -3.11 -0.13 -12.68
C ILE A 53 -3.90 -1.40 -12.36
N LYS A 54 -3.82 -2.42 -13.21
CA LYS A 54 -4.51 -3.71 -13.00
C LYS A 54 -4.04 -4.37 -11.71
N THR A 55 -2.74 -4.36 -11.46
CA THR A 55 -2.13 -4.89 -10.24
C THR A 55 -2.62 -4.12 -9.01
N ARG A 56 -2.53 -2.79 -9.04
CA ARG A 56 -3.03 -1.92 -7.97
C ARG A 56 -4.50 -2.17 -7.67
N LYS A 57 -5.35 -2.36 -8.68
CA LYS A 57 -6.79 -2.63 -8.49
C LYS A 57 -7.01 -3.91 -7.69
N LYS A 58 -6.32 -5.00 -8.02
CA LYS A 58 -6.42 -6.27 -7.29
C LYS A 58 -6.05 -6.10 -5.81
N TRP A 59 -4.91 -5.46 -5.55
CA TRP A 59 -4.45 -5.21 -4.18
C TRP A 59 -5.33 -4.24 -3.41
N THR A 60 -5.95 -3.27 -4.09
CA THR A 60 -6.91 -2.35 -3.48
C THR A 60 -8.14 -3.11 -2.99
N ILE A 61 -8.71 -3.99 -3.82
CA ILE A 61 -9.85 -4.83 -3.42
C ILE A 61 -9.47 -5.71 -2.22
N LEU A 62 -8.31 -6.36 -2.28
CA LEU A 62 -7.82 -7.19 -1.18
C LEU A 62 -7.67 -6.38 0.12
N SER A 63 -7.07 -5.18 0.04
CA SER A 63 -6.91 -4.30 1.22
C SER A 63 -8.26 -3.89 1.82
N GLN A 64 -9.27 -3.62 0.98
CA GLN A 64 -10.61 -3.28 1.47
C GLN A 64 -11.26 -4.47 2.18
N CYS A 65 -11.14 -5.69 1.63
CA CYS A 65 -11.63 -6.89 2.29
C CYS A 65 -10.95 -7.12 3.64
N LEU A 66 -9.61 -7.03 3.69
CA LEU A 66 -8.84 -7.22 4.93
C LEU A 66 -9.17 -6.16 5.98
N PHE A 67 -9.40 -4.91 5.57
CA PHE A 67 -9.84 -3.84 6.46
C PHE A 67 -11.21 -4.15 7.08
N TRP A 68 -12.19 -4.54 6.27
CA TRP A 68 -13.51 -4.91 6.79
C TRP A 68 -13.46 -6.14 7.71
N ILE A 69 -12.64 -7.14 7.38
CA ILE A 69 -12.41 -8.27 8.28
C ILE A 69 -11.80 -7.79 9.60
N SER A 70 -10.85 -6.85 9.56
CA SER A 70 -10.26 -6.27 10.77
C SER A 70 -11.31 -5.58 11.64
N ILE A 71 -12.26 -4.84 11.05
CA ILE A 71 -13.39 -4.25 11.79
C ILE A 71 -14.24 -5.33 12.46
N VAL A 72 -14.56 -6.41 11.74
CA VAL A 72 -15.32 -7.53 12.31
C VAL A 72 -14.55 -8.18 13.47
N MET A 73 -13.24 -8.38 13.33
CA MET A 73 -12.39 -8.93 14.38
C MET A 73 -12.24 -7.98 15.58
N MET A 74 -12.30 -6.67 15.37
CA MET A 74 -12.30 -5.69 16.47
C MET A 74 -13.57 -5.81 17.34
N LEU A 75 -14.71 -6.13 16.72
CA LEU A 75 -15.99 -6.25 17.42
C LEU A 75 -16.21 -7.62 18.06
N TYR A 76 -15.80 -8.70 17.38
CA TYR A 76 -16.17 -10.08 17.74
C TYR A 76 -14.97 -11.03 17.87
N GLY A 77 -13.77 -10.61 17.50
CA GLY A 77 -12.57 -11.44 17.44
C GLY A 77 -11.65 -11.29 18.65
N SER A 78 -10.57 -12.08 18.64
CA SER A 78 -9.48 -11.91 19.60
C SER A 78 -8.51 -10.81 19.15
N MET A 79 -7.81 -10.21 20.11
CA MET A 79 -6.79 -9.19 19.83
C MET A 79 -5.72 -9.70 18.85
N GLY A 80 -5.26 -10.95 19.02
CA GLY A 80 -4.32 -11.57 18.09
C GLY A 80 -4.84 -11.67 16.65
N LEU A 81 -6.11 -12.05 16.45
CA LEU A 81 -6.71 -12.10 15.11
C LEU A 81 -6.87 -10.69 14.52
N LEU A 82 -7.27 -9.71 15.32
CA LEU A 82 -7.35 -8.31 14.90
C LEU A 82 -5.99 -7.84 14.37
N ILE A 83 -4.92 -8.02 15.16
CA ILE A 83 -3.56 -7.60 14.78
C ILE A 83 -3.11 -8.31 13.50
N TYR A 84 -3.37 -9.61 13.38
CA TYR A 84 -3.04 -10.38 12.18
C TYR A 84 -3.67 -9.80 10.90
N PHE A 85 -4.97 -9.50 10.92
CA PHE A 85 -5.65 -8.92 9.76
C PHE A 85 -5.22 -7.49 9.47
N LEU A 86 -4.88 -6.71 10.51
CA LEU A 86 -4.30 -5.38 10.35
C LEU A 86 -2.88 -5.42 9.74
N ASP A 87 -2.08 -6.43 10.07
CA ASP A 87 -0.77 -6.66 9.45
C ASP A 87 -0.92 -6.98 7.97
N LEU A 88 -1.80 -7.93 7.61
CA LEU A 88 -2.08 -8.27 6.21
C LEU A 88 -2.61 -7.06 5.43
N TYR A 89 -3.53 -6.30 6.02
CA TYR A 89 -4.02 -5.05 5.45
C TYR A 89 -2.87 -4.08 5.18
N THR A 90 -1.99 -3.86 6.17
CA THR A 90 -0.88 -2.92 6.07
C THR A 90 0.11 -3.36 5.00
N ILE A 91 0.41 -4.65 4.89
CA ILE A 91 1.25 -5.22 3.82
C ILE A 91 0.63 -4.97 2.44
N ALA A 92 -0.69 -5.18 2.28
CA ALA A 92 -1.37 -4.91 1.03
C ALA A 92 -1.28 -3.43 0.63
N VAL A 93 -1.44 -2.51 1.58
CA VAL A 93 -1.31 -1.06 1.34
C VAL A 93 0.13 -0.68 1.01
N ILE A 94 1.12 -1.27 1.68
CA ILE A 94 2.54 -1.08 1.35
C ILE A 94 2.79 -1.47 -0.10
N TYR A 95 2.29 -2.63 -0.53
CA TYR A 95 2.48 -3.10 -1.90
C TYR A 95 1.85 -2.13 -2.91
N ILE A 96 0.63 -1.64 -2.66
CA ILE A 96 -0.01 -0.60 -3.49
C ILE A 96 0.88 0.64 -3.60
N ASN A 97 1.46 1.10 -2.49
CA ASN A 97 2.35 2.25 -2.47
C ASN A 97 3.68 1.99 -3.22
N LEU A 98 4.23 0.77 -3.17
CA LEU A 98 5.40 0.39 -3.96
C LEU A 98 5.11 0.42 -5.47
N VAL A 99 3.95 -0.09 -5.88
CA VAL A 99 3.50 -0.03 -7.28
C VAL A 99 3.36 1.42 -7.73
N ASN A 100 2.68 2.27 -6.95
CA ASN A 100 2.55 3.71 -7.26
C ASN A 100 3.92 4.40 -7.34
N ARG A 101 4.83 4.10 -6.41
CA ARG A 101 6.18 4.65 -6.41
C ARG A 101 6.92 4.28 -7.69
N LYS A 102 6.86 3.00 -8.12
CA LYS A 102 7.49 2.54 -9.35
C LYS A 102 6.95 3.31 -10.56
N VAL A 103 5.62 3.34 -10.71
CA VAL A 103 4.94 4.05 -11.81
C VAL A 103 5.33 5.53 -11.86
N PHE A 104 5.24 6.24 -10.73
CA PHE A 104 5.58 7.66 -10.71
C PHE A 104 7.06 7.93 -10.94
N THR A 105 7.94 7.02 -10.54
CA THR A 105 9.38 7.17 -10.78
C THR A 105 9.71 6.99 -12.26
N GLU A 106 9.13 5.98 -12.92
CA GLU A 106 9.32 5.79 -14.37
C GLU A 106 8.75 6.96 -15.17
N LEU A 107 7.59 7.49 -14.77
CA LEU A 107 7.00 8.67 -15.39
C LEU A 107 7.84 9.96 -15.25
N ILE A 108 8.59 10.13 -14.15
CA ILE A 108 9.44 11.31 -13.93
C ILE A 108 10.77 11.22 -14.70
N LYS A 109 11.22 10.01 -15.06
CA LYS A 109 12.46 9.82 -15.84
C LYS A 109 12.28 10.15 -17.33
N LEU A 110 11.04 10.15 -17.81
CA LEU A 110 10.64 10.58 -19.15
C LEU A 110 10.59 12.11 -19.22
#